data_AF-A0A7Y9N429-F1
#
_entry.id   AF-A0A7Y9N429-F1
#
_cell.length_a   1.000
_cell.length_b   1.000
_cell.length_c   1.000
_cell.angle_alpha   90.00
_cell.angle_beta   90.00
_cell.angle_gamma   90.00
#
_symmetry.space_group_name_H-M   'P 1'
#
loop_
_entity.id
_entity.type
_entity.pdbx_description
1 polymer ?
#
loop_
_entity_poly.entity_id
_entity_poly.type
_entity_poly.pdbx_seq_one_letter_code
_entity_poly.pdbx_strand_id
1 'polypeptide(L)' 'MSRIPRLIGYGFMAAAALLAAAMKKEGVEAIGPLPAVAVALFLGMVGVMLVFTDLMVRGLYAQVDAAKRREDERGD' A
#
# COMPACT_ATOMS: atom_id res chain seq x y z
N MET A 1 -16.39 -3.22 4.11
CA MET A 1 -14.95 -3.25 4.48
C MET A 1 -14.34 -1.85 4.44
N SER A 2 -13.69 -1.44 5.54
CA SER A 2 -13.07 -0.11 5.68
C SER A 2 -11.97 0.13 4.64
N ARG A 3 -11.97 1.30 3.98
CA ARG A 3 -10.96 1.71 2.99
C ARG A 3 -9.71 2.34 3.62
N ILE A 4 -9.70 2.45 4.95
CA ILE A 4 -8.67 3.14 5.73
C ILE A 4 -7.26 2.56 5.49
N PRO A 5 -7.02 1.23 5.49
CA PRO A 5 -5.67 0.69 5.29
C PRO A 5 -5.07 1.11 3.95
N ARG A 6 -5.89 1.12 2.90
CA ARG A 6 -5.48 1.54 1.56
C ARG A 6 -5.19 3.03 1.48
N LEU A 7 -5.98 3.87 2.14
CA LEU A 7 -5.72 5.32 2.20
C LEU A 7 -4.42 5.64 2.93
N ILE A 8 -4.15 4.96 4.05
CA ILE A 8 -2.88 5.08 4.77
C ILE A 8 -1.72 4.64 3.87
N GLY A 9 -1.89 3.53 3.14
CA GLY A 9 -0.88 3.04 2.19
C GLY A 9 -0.55 4.04 1.08
N TYR A 10 -1.58 4.70 0.50
CA TYR A 10 -1.37 5.80 -0.44
C TYR A 10 -0.68 7.01 0.20
N GLY A 11 -1.01 7.34 1.45
CA GLY A 11 -0.33 8.38 2.21
C GLY A 11 1.16 8.11 2.36
N PHE A 12 1.54 6.88 2.72
CA PHE A 12 2.96 6.48 2.82
C PHE A 12 3.68 6.50 1.48
N MET A 13 3.04 6.06 0.40
CA MET A 13 3.63 6.15 -0.94
C MET A 13 3.83 7.61 -1.37
N ALA A 14 2.86 8.49 -1.11
CA ALA A 14 2.98 9.91 -1.41
C ALA A 14 4.12 10.55 -0.59
N ALA A 15 4.20 10.25 0.71
CA ALA A 15 5.27 10.74 1.56
C ALA A 15 6.66 10.23 1.09
N ALA A 16 6.78 8.96 0.70
CA ALA A 16 8.02 8.41 0.15
C ALA A 16 8.45 9.13 -1.15
N ALA A 17 7.50 9.39 -2.05
CA ALA A 17 7.76 10.12 -3.29
C ALA A 17 8.20 11.57 -3.03
N LEU A 18 7.55 12.24 -2.07
CA LEU A 18 7.92 13.61 -1.67
C LEU A 18 9.31 13.64 -1.03
N LEU A 19 9.64 12.68 -0.16
CA LEU A 19 10.98 12.56 0.42
C LEU A 19 12.03 12.37 -0.68
N ALA A 20 11.81 11.45 -1.62
CA ALA A 20 12.73 11.22 -2.72
C ALA A 20 12.92 12.47 -3.60
N ALA A 21 11.83 13.22 -3.85
CA ALA A 21 11.90 14.48 -4.60
C ALA A 21 12.67 15.57 -3.86
N ALA A 22 12.47 15.70 -2.55
CA ALA A 22 13.19 16.66 -1.71
C ALA A 22 14.69 16.35 -1.64
N MET A 23 15.06 15.07 -1.50
CA MET A 23 16.46 14.63 -1.50
C MET A 23 17.19 14.96 -2.81
N LYS A 24 16.49 14.85 -3.95
CA LYS A 24 17.05 15.25 -5.26
C LYS A 24 17.38 16.74 -5.33
N LYS A 25 16.64 17.57 -4.59
CA LYS A 25 16.75 19.04 -4.64
C LYS A 25 17.82 19.60 -3.70
N GLU A 26 17.97 19.04 -2.50
CA GLU A 26 18.77 19.65 -1.42
C GLU A 26 19.98 18.82 -0.97
N GLY A 27 20.30 17.71 -1.63
CA GLY A 27 21.61 17.07 -1.48
C GLY A 27 21.96 16.57 -0.07
N VAL A 28 21.00 16.23 0.79
CA VAL A 28 21.17 15.44 2.03
C VAL A 28 22.40 15.83 2.89
N GLU A 29 22.71 17.12 3.01
CA GLU A 29 23.97 17.58 3.63
C GLU A 29 24.04 17.35 5.15
N ALA A 30 22.91 17.09 5.82
CA ALA A 30 22.87 16.94 7.29
C ALA A 30 22.92 15.48 7.79
N ILE A 31 22.49 14.50 6.98
CA ILE A 31 22.31 13.08 7.40
C ILE A 31 23.05 12.10 6.47
N GLY A 32 23.50 12.57 5.30
CA GLY A 32 24.06 11.74 4.23
C GLY A 32 22.98 10.98 3.45
N PRO A 33 23.22 10.63 2.17
CA PRO A 33 22.18 10.07 1.29
C PRO A 33 21.66 8.71 1.73
N LEU A 34 22.49 7.90 2.41
CA LEU A 34 22.16 6.51 2.73
C LEU A 34 20.94 6.36 3.67
N PRO A 35 20.89 7.04 4.85
CA PRO A 35 19.76 6.90 5.77
C PRO A 35 18.46 7.46 5.19
N ALA A 36 18.53 8.54 4.42
CA ALA A 36 17.36 9.17 3.82
C ALA A 36 16.73 8.27 2.72
N VAL A 37 17.55 7.61 1.89
CA VAL A 37 17.05 6.64 0.89
C VAL A 37 16.41 5.46 1.61
N ALA A 38 17.03 4.94 2.67
CA ALA A 38 16.49 3.83 3.44
C ALA A 38 15.10 4.13 4.02
N VAL A 39 14.90 5.34 4.56
CA VAL A 39 13.59 5.78 5.07
C VAL A 39 12.57 5.86 3.95
N ALA A 40 12.91 6.46 2.80
CA ALA A 40 11.99 6.57 1.66
C ALA A 40 11.57 5.18 1.14
N LEU A 41 12.52 4.26 0.99
CA LEU A 41 12.26 2.89 0.55
C LEU A 41 11.42 2.12 1.57
N PHE A 42 11.73 2.23 2.86
CA PHE A 42 10.95 1.60 3.92
C PHE A 42 9.50 2.10 3.92
N LEU A 43 9.31 3.41 3.87
CA LEU A 43 7.98 4.03 3.85
C LEU A 43 7.19 3.58 2.60
N GLY A 44 7.85 3.57 1.44
CA GLY A 44 7.26 3.07 0.20
C GLY A 44 6.86 1.59 0.29
N MET A 45 7.73 0.74 0.83
CA MET A 45 7.46 -0.69 1.02
C MET A 45 6.24 -0.91 1.92
N VAL A 46 6.17 -0.25 3.08
CA VAL A 46 5.02 -0.35 3.99
C VAL A 46 3.75 0.15 3.31
N GLY A 47 3.83 1.27 2.59
CA GLY A 47 2.70 1.81 1.83
C GLY A 47 2.13 0.82 0.81
N VAL A 48 3.02 0.20 0.02
CA VAL A 48 2.65 -0.83 -0.96
C VAL A 48 2.04 -2.05 -0.27
N MET A 49 2.63 -2.54 0.82
CA MET A 49 2.11 -3.70 1.56
C MET A 49 0.68 -3.46 2.06
N LEU A 50 0.37 -2.27 2.59
CA LEU A 50 -0.97 -1.93 3.07
C LEU A 50 -2.00 -1.92 1.95
N VAL A 51 -1.68 -1.30 0.82
CA VAL A 51 -2.58 -1.26 -0.34
C VAL A 51 -2.78 -2.66 -0.91
N PHE A 52 -1.70 -3.40 -1.10
CA PHE A 52 -1.75 -4.74 -1.68
C PHE A 52 -2.56 -5.70 -0.79
N THR A 53 -2.33 -5.67 0.53
CA THR A 53 -3.06 -6.51 1.48
C THR A 53 -4.55 -6.22 1.47
N ASP A 54 -4.95 -4.93 1.50
CA ASP A 54 -6.37 -4.56 1.45
C ASP A 54 -7.04 -5.02 0.15
N LEU A 55 -6.36 -4.88 -1.00
CA LEU A 55 -6.87 -5.33 -2.29
C LEU A 55 -6.97 -6.86 -2.39
N MET A 56 -5.95 -7.58 -1.92
CA MET A 56 -5.94 -9.05 -1.93
C MET A 56 -7.05 -9.62 -1.06
N VAL A 57 -7.22 -9.10 0.15
CA VAL A 57 -8.28 -9.51 1.07
C VAL A 57 -9.65 -9.25 0.47
N ARG A 58 -9.89 -8.05 -0.08
CA ARG A 58 -11.16 -7.72 -0.75
C ARG A 58 -11.43 -8.60 -1.96
N GLY A 59 -10.40 -8.87 -2.76
CA GLY A 59 -10.50 -9.74 -3.93
C GLY A 59 -10.85 -11.18 -3.56
N LEU A 60 -10.27 -11.68 -2.46
CA LEU A 60 -10.58 -13.01 -1.93
C LEU A 60 -12.03 -13.08 -1.43
N TYR A 61 -12.48 -12.10 -0.63
CA TYR A 61 -13.87 -12.08 -0.16
C TYR A 61 -14.87 -11.97 -1.30
N ALA A 62 -14.61 -11.16 -2.32
CA ALA A 62 -15.48 -11.06 -3.48
C ALA A 62 -15.58 -12.38 -4.26
N GLN A 63 -14.48 -13.12 -4.39
CA GLN A 63 -14.49 -14.44 -5.03
C GLN A 63 -15.25 -15.48 -4.18
N VAL A 64 -15.06 -15.48 -2.87
CA VAL A 64 -15.78 -16.36 -1.94
C VAL A 64 -17.28 -16.08 -1.96
N ASP A 65 -17.69 -14.82 -1.91
CA ASP A 65 -19.11 -14.43 -1.96
C ASP A 65 -19.76 -14.83 -3.30
N ALA A 66 -19.03 -14.68 -4.41
CA ALA A 66 -19.50 -15.12 -5.72
C ALA A 66 -19.60 -16.64 -5.83
N ALA A 67 -18.67 -17.39 -5.23
CA ALA A 67 -18.73 -18.86 -5.20
C ALA A 67 -19.93 -19.36 -4.39
N LYS A 68 -20.16 -18.80 -3.19
CA LYS A 68 -21.31 -19.15 -2.34
C LYS A 68 -22.64 -18.92 -3.04
N ARG A 69 -22.82 -17.77 -3.72
CA ARG A 69 -24.05 -17.49 -4.48
C ARG A 69 -24.31 -18.53 -5.57
N ARG A 70 -23.27 -19.02 -6.25
CA ARG A 70 -23.41 -20.07 -7.29
C ARG A 70 -23.74 -21.44 -6.70
N GLU A 71 -23.29 -21.73 -5.48
CA GLU A 71 -23.65 -22.95 -4.77
C GLU A 71 -25.12 -22.91 -4.32
N ASP A 72 -25.57 -21.79 -3.76
CA ASP A 72 -26.97 -21.57 -3.39
C ASP A 72 -27.90 -21.73 -4.62
N GLU A 73 -27.52 -21.17 -5.78
CA GLU A 73 -28.27 -21.30 -7.05
C GLU A 73 -28.28 -22.73 -7.64
N ARG A 74 -27.38 -23.63 -7.21
CA ARG A 74 -27.32 -25.03 -7.68
C ARG A 74 -27.98 -26.01 -6.71
N GLY A 75 -28.30 -25.58 -5.50
CA GLY A 75 -28.86 -26.42 -4.44
C GLY A 75 -30.40 -26.51 -4.43
N ASP A 76 -31.08 -25.64 -5.18
CA ASP A 76 -32.53 -25.67 -5.47
C ASP A 76 -32.79 -26.31 -6.86
#